data_AF-A0A4Q2RGC7-F1
#
_entry.id   AF-A0A4Q2RGC7-F1
#
_cell.length_a   1.000
_cell.length_b   1.000
_cell.length_c   1.000
_cell.angle_alpha   90.00
_cell.angle_beta   90.00
_cell.angle_gamma   90.00
#
_symmetry.space_group_name_H-M   'P 1'
#
loop_
_entity.id
_entity.type
_entity.pdbx_description
1 polymer ?
#
loop_
_entity_poly.entity_id
_entity_poly.type
_entity_poly.pdbx_seq_one_letter_code
_entity_poly.pdbx_strand_id
1 'polypeptide(L)'
;MQIEVTPEQDDVIRHAIASGRIARPEDAVAEAMAEWVERERQRIALVASLEEAEASVARGEGTVIETDEQLAAFFDDIESGYRAEPPAMRAVRG
;
A
#
# COMPACT_ATOMS: atom_id res chain seq x y z
N MET A 1 7.13 -25.20 -12.43
CA MET A 1 7.55 -23.91 -13.03
C MET A 1 9.06 -23.85 -12.93
N GLN A 2 9.77 -23.52 -14.00
CA GLN A 2 11.22 -23.32 -13.98
C GLN A 2 11.47 -21.81 -14.05
N ILE A 3 12.17 -21.27 -13.06
CA ILE A 3 12.53 -19.85 -12.97
C ILE A 3 14.04 -19.77 -13.07
N GLU A 4 14.53 -18.91 -13.96
CA GLU A 4 15.94 -18.56 -14.04
C GLU A 4 16.16 -17.29 -13.22
N VAL A 5 16.99 -17.39 -12.19
CA VAL A 5 17.41 -16.25 -11.38
C VAL A 5 18.68 -15.62 -11.97
N THR A 6 18.89 -14.34 -11.72
CA THR A 6 20.14 -13.69 -12.13
C THR A 6 21.33 -14.23 -11.33
N PRO A 7 22.57 -14.12 -11.83
CA PRO A 7 23.75 -14.54 -11.08
C PRO A 7 23.86 -13.86 -9.70
N GLU A 8 23.48 -12.58 -9.62
CA GLU A 8 23.46 -11.83 -8.36
C GLU A 8 22.43 -12.38 -7.37
N GLN A 9 21.22 -12.71 -7.84
CA GLN A 9 20.19 -13.35 -7.00
C GLN A 9 20.65 -14.71 -6.49
N ASP A 10 21.32 -15.49 -7.34
CA ASP A 10 21.84 -16.80 -6.96
C ASP A 10 22.93 -16.67 -5.86
N ASP A 11 23.83 -15.68 -5.95
CA ASP A 11 24.82 -15.43 -4.91
C ASP A 11 24.18 -15.06 -3.56
N VAL A 12 23.12 -14.24 -3.58
CA VAL A 12 22.34 -13.90 -2.37
C VAL A 12 21.63 -15.14 -1.79
N ILE A 13 21.03 -15.98 -2.65
CA ILE A 13 20.35 -17.22 -2.25
C ILE A 13 21.35 -18.19 -1.61
N ARG A 14 22.51 -18.41 -2.24
CA ARG A 14 23.57 -19.29 -1.70
C ARG A 14 24.05 -18.80 -0.34
N HIS A 15 24.22 -17.49 -0.16
CA HIS A 15 24.60 -16.92 1.13
C HIS A 15 23.52 -17.13 2.21
N ALA A 16 22.25 -16.98 1.84
CA ALA A 16 21.11 -17.23 2.74
C ALA A 16 21.01 -18.71 3.15
N ILE A 17 21.33 -19.64 2.24
CA ILE A 17 21.40 -21.08 2.54
C ILE A 17 22.59 -21.36 3.47
N ALA A 18 23.77 -20.83 3.15
CA ALA A 18 24.99 -21.05 3.93
C ALA A 18 24.87 -20.52 5.37
N SER A 19 24.12 -19.43 5.58
CA SER A 19 23.80 -18.88 6.90
C SER A 19 22.65 -19.61 7.62
N GLY A 20 21.95 -20.53 6.94
CA GLY A 20 20.81 -21.26 7.47
C GLY A 20 19.51 -20.46 7.55
N ARG A 21 19.44 -19.27 6.93
CA ARG A 21 18.21 -18.45 6.89
C ARG A 21 17.10 -19.15 6.11
N ILE A 22 17.46 -19.84 5.03
CA ILE A 22 16.55 -20.62 4.18
C ILE A 22 17.17 -22.00 3.91
N ALA A 23 16.33 -23.00 3.64
CA ALA A 23 16.80 -24.37 3.43
C ALA A 23 17.10 -24.66 1.97
N ARG A 24 16.35 -24.04 1.04
CA ARG A 24 16.45 -24.28 -0.40
C ARG A 24 16.23 -23.00 -1.21
N PRO A 25 16.72 -22.93 -2.47
CA PRO A 25 16.46 -21.78 -3.34
C PRO A 25 14.98 -21.46 -3.55
N GLU A 26 14.13 -22.49 -3.59
CA GLU A 26 12.68 -22.32 -3.76
C GLU A 26 12.04 -21.54 -2.61
N ASP A 27 12.61 -21.60 -1.41
CA ASP A 27 12.10 -20.85 -0.25
C ASP A 27 12.27 -19.34 -0.47
N ALA A 28 13.39 -18.91 -1.07
CA ALA A 28 13.62 -17.49 -1.40
C ALA A 28 12.65 -16.99 -2.46
N VAL A 29 12.34 -17.81 -3.47
CA VAL A 29 11.37 -17.47 -4.51
C VAL A 29 9.96 -17.38 -3.90
N ALA A 30 9.59 -18.33 -3.04
CA ALA A 30 8.30 -18.30 -2.37
C ALA A 30 8.13 -17.06 -1.48
N GLU A 31 9.16 -16.70 -0.71
CA GLU A 31 9.21 -15.48 0.12
C GLU A 31 9.05 -14.22 -0.74
N ALA A 32 9.87 -14.07 -1.78
CA ALA A 32 9.81 -12.92 -2.69
C ALA A 32 8.45 -12.80 -3.40
N MET A 33 7.86 -13.93 -3.82
CA MET A 33 6.54 -13.94 -4.43
C MET A 33 5.43 -13.58 -3.46
N ALA A 34 5.53 -13.99 -2.19
CA ALA A 34 4.56 -13.60 -1.17
C ALA A 34 4.57 -12.08 -0.93
N GLU A 35 5.76 -11.48 -0.83
CA GLU A 35 5.91 -10.03 -0.73
C GLU A 35 5.39 -9.30 -1.98
N TRP A 36 5.68 -9.81 -3.17
CA TRP A 36 5.19 -9.24 -4.41
C TRP A 36 3.67 -9.29 -4.51
N VAL A 37 3.05 -10.42 -4.14
CA VAL A 37 1.58 -10.55 -4.14
C VAL A 37 0.95 -9.54 -3.19
N GLU A 38 1.51 -9.36 -2.00
CA GLU A 38 0.99 -8.39 -1.05
C GLU A 38 1.13 -6.95 -1.56
N ARG A 39 2.28 -6.62 -2.15
CA ARG A 39 2.49 -5.34 -2.82
C ARG A 39 1.48 -5.11 -3.95
N GLU A 40 1.18 -6.14 -4.73
CA GLU A 40 0.25 -6.06 -5.85
C GLU A 40 -1.19 -5.87 -5.37
N ARG A 41 -1.58 -6.52 -4.26
CA ARG A 41 -2.88 -6.27 -3.61
C ARG A 41 -3.02 -4.82 -3.15
N GLN A 42 -1.98 -4.28 -2.50
CA GLN A 42 -1.97 -2.87 -2.08
C GLN A 42 -2.03 -1.92 -3.27
N ARG A 43 -1.31 -2.23 -4.36
CA ARG A 43 -1.35 -1.44 -5.59
C ARG A 43 -2.76 -1.42 -6.19
N ILE A 44 -3.42 -2.57 -6.27
CA ILE A 44 -4.79 -2.67 -6.79
C ILE A 44 -5.75 -1.88 -5.91
N ALA A 45 -5.66 -2.01 -4.58
CA ALA A 45 -6.51 -1.26 -3.64
C ALA A 45 -6.29 0.26 -3.76
N LEU A 46 -5.04 0.70 -3.90
CA LEU A 46 -4.72 2.12 -4.10
C LEU A 46 -5.33 2.64 -5.41
N VAL A 47 -5.15 1.92 -6.52
CA VAL A 47 -5.73 2.33 -7.82
C VAL A 47 -7.25 2.43 -7.72
N ALA A 48 -7.91 1.43 -7.11
CA ALA A 48 -9.36 1.48 -6.91
C ALA A 48 -9.79 2.69 -6.04
N SER A 49 -9.03 3.03 -5.00
CA SER A 49 -9.34 4.21 -4.16
C SER A 49 -9.19 5.53 -4.92
N LEU A 50 -8.26 5.61 -5.87
CA LEU A 50 -8.10 6.78 -6.73
C LEU A 50 -9.25 6.89 -7.73
N GLU A 51 -9.65 5.77 -8.35
CA GLU A 51 -10.81 5.73 -9.25
C GLU A 51 -12.10 6.15 -8.51
N GLU A 52 -12.29 5.71 -7.27
CA GLU A 52 -13.41 6.14 -6.43
C GLU A 52 -13.35 7.64 -6.10
N ALA A 53 -12.17 8.17 -5.75
CA ALA A 53 -11.99 9.58 -5.48
C ALA A 53 -12.27 10.45 -6.72
N GLU A 54 -11.79 10.04 -7.90
CA GLU A 54 -12.09 10.72 -9.17
C GLU A 54 -13.58 10.72 -9.48
N ALA A 55 -14.26 9.58 -9.28
CA ALA A 55 -15.70 9.47 -9.43
C ALA A 55 -16.47 10.37 -8.43
N SER A 56 -16.02 10.43 -7.18
CA SER A 56 -16.59 11.29 -6.14
C SER A 56 -16.52 12.77 -6.53
N VAL A 57 -15.36 13.22 -7.03
CA VAL A 57 -15.20 14.58 -7.57
C VAL A 57 -16.11 14.83 -8.77
N ALA A 58 -16.22 13.88 -9.70
CA ALA A 58 -17.12 14.00 -10.86
C ALA A 58 -18.60 14.07 -10.47
N ARG A 59 -18.99 13.46 -9.34
CA ARG A 59 -20.34 13.58 -8.75
C ARG A 59 -20.58 14.89 -8.00
N GLY A 60 -19.55 15.73 -7.83
CA GLY A 60 -19.63 16.99 -7.09
C GLY A 60 -19.56 16.82 -5.57
N GLU A 61 -19.03 15.70 -5.08
CA GLU A 61 -18.85 15.44 -3.65
C GLU A 61 -17.57 16.09 -3.08
N GLY A 62 -16.76 16.70 -3.94
CA GLY A 62 -15.59 17.49 -3.54
C GLY A 62 -15.96 18.80 -2.84
N THR A 63 -15.14 19.23 -1.89
CA THR A 63 -15.27 20.55 -1.26
C THR A 63 -14.48 21.58 -2.07
N VAL A 64 -15.16 22.61 -2.57
CA VAL A 64 -14.51 23.74 -3.26
C VAL A 64 -13.98 24.71 -2.20
N ILE A 65 -12.69 25.02 -2.28
CA ILE A 65 -12.02 25.97 -1.40
C ILE A 65 -11.55 27.13 -2.28
N GLU A 66 -12.11 28.31 -2.05
CA GLU A 66 -11.86 29.54 -2.81
C GLU A 66 -11.09 30.59 -1.99
N THR A 67 -11.05 30.47 -0.66
CA THR A 67 -10.36 31.42 0.24
C THR A 67 -9.48 30.74 1.29
N ASP A 68 -8.54 31.51 1.84
CA ASP A 68 -7.64 31.04 2.91
C ASP A 68 -8.41 30.71 4.19
N GLU A 69 -9.49 31.43 4.50
CA GLU A 69 -10.36 31.12 5.64
C GLU A 69 -11.10 29.79 5.46
N GLN A 70 -11.55 29.48 4.25
CA GLN A 70 -12.18 28.20 3.93
C GLN A 70 -11.17 27.05 4.03
N LEU A 71 -9.93 27.28 3.59
CA LEU A 71 -8.85 26.31 3.73
C LEU A 71 -8.52 26.03 5.20
N ALA A 72 -8.41 27.08 6.03
CA ALA A 72 -8.15 26.93 7.46
C ALA A 72 -9.27 26.15 8.16
N ALA A 73 -10.55 26.50 7.90
CA ALA A 73 -11.69 25.79 8.45
C ALA A 73 -11.75 24.31 8.01
N PHE A 74 -11.35 24.02 6.77
CA PHE A 74 -11.28 22.64 6.27
C PHE A 74 -10.22 21.81 7.02
N PHE A 75 -9.05 22.38 7.29
CA PHE A 75 -8.03 21.69 8.10
C PHE A 75 -8.49 21.46 9.54
N ASP A 76 -9.16 22.43 10.17
CA ASP A 76 -9.71 22.28 11.52
C ASP A 76 -10.76 21.17 11.59
N ASP A 77 -11.60 21.02 10.55
CA ASP A 77 -12.59 19.95 10.45
C ASP A 77 -11.92 18.58 10.30
N ILE A 78 -10.89 18.48 9.45
CA ILE A 78 -10.05 17.27 9.33
C ILE A 78 -9.45 16.92 10.69
N GLU A 79 -8.77 17.85 11.36
CA GLU A 79 -8.12 17.57 12.64
C GLU A 79 -9.11 17.11 13.71
N SER A 80 -10.28 17.77 13.77
CA SER A 80 -11.37 17.42 14.68
C SER A 80 -11.91 16.03 14.40
N GLY A 81 -12.10 15.67 13.12
CA GLY A 81 -12.50 14.34 12.68
C GLY A 81 -11.48 13.27 13.06
N TYR A 82 -10.19 13.50 12.82
CA TYR A 82 -9.11 12.59 13.21
C TYR A 82 -9.04 12.36 14.73
N ARG A 83 -9.31 13.41 15.52
CA ARG A 83 -9.35 13.33 17.00
C ARG A 83 -10.55 12.54 17.49
N ALA A 84 -11.68 12.61 16.80
CA ALA A 84 -12.89 11.87 17.14
C ALA A 84 -12.81 10.39 16.73
N GLU A 85 -12.24 10.08 15.55
CA GLU A 85 -12.04 8.71 15.06
C GLU A 85 -10.76 8.60 14.21
N PRO A 86 -9.67 8.04 14.75
CA PRO A 86 -8.42 7.88 14.01
C PRO A 86 -8.58 6.93 12.80
N PRO A 87 -7.89 7.17 11.67
CA PRO A 87 -8.00 6.35 10.46
C PRO A 87 -7.75 4.85 10.66
N ALA A 88 -6.91 4.51 11.65
CA ALA A 88 -6.63 3.11 12.02
C ALA A 88 -7.89 2.34 12.49
N MET A 89 -8.94 3.03 12.95
CA MET A 89 -10.24 2.42 13.29
C MET A 89 -11.23 2.37 12.11
N ARG A 90 -11.03 3.20 11.08
CA ARG A 90 -11.93 3.29 9.92
C ARG A 90 -11.78 2.08 8.98
N ALA A 91 -10.60 1.45 8.94
CA ALA A 91 -10.31 0.25 8.16
C ALA A 91 -10.91 -1.05 8.72
N VAL A 92 -11.53 -1.03 9.91
CA VAL A 92 -12.11 -2.23 10.56
C VAL A 92 -13.61 -2.39 10.26
N ARG A 93 -14.23 -1.44 9.54
CA ARG A 93 -15.69 -1.41 9.34
C ARG A 93 -16.17 -1.36 7.89
N GLY A 94 -15.27 -1.47 6.91
CA GLY A 94 -15.58 -1.54 5.48
C GLY A 94 -15.44 -2.95 4.94
#